data_AF-A0A6B2ECV2-F1
#
_entry.id   AF-A0A6B2ECV2-F1
#
_cell.length_a   1.000
_cell.length_b   1.000
_cell.length_c   1.000
_cell.angle_alpha   90.00
_cell.angle_beta   90.00
_cell.angle_gamma   90.00
#
_symmetry.space_group_name_H-M   'P 1'
#
loop_
_entity.id
_entity.type
_entity.pdbx_description
1 polymer ?
#
loop_
_entity_poly.entity_id
_entity_poly.type
_entity_poly.pdbx_seq_one_letter_code
_entity_poly.pdbx_strand_id
1 'polypeptide(L)'
;MKINEKNLCLFASTPPSDLEGYLNKRGEVNKSWQRRWFVLKGNLLFYFEKKGDKDPIGVIVLEGCTIELAEDGENYCFQIVFHGINNRTYHLCSESQELMEKWMKALTCAGYEYMKLMVAELQRQLGELDEKNTESVAQTSSITPKPPPRRQNPFNRVAPPVPSPTTPSKACHSSPAEPSSSAEASSGYHQNSIQSTETDGFFKSIHEELGKSFVQEMNRRKTEEVTTKTDPSPLIDL
;
A
#
# COMPACT_ATOMS: atom_id res chain seq x y z
N MET A 1 21.10 11.21 17.06
CA MET A 1 20.67 12.48 16.41
C MET A 1 20.11 13.38 17.51
N LYS A 2 20.64 14.60 17.71
CA LYS A 2 20.17 15.51 18.77
C LYS A 2 18.95 16.26 18.25
N ILE A 3 17.75 15.85 18.67
CA ILE A 3 16.51 16.51 18.28
C ILE A 3 16.47 17.88 18.96
N ASN A 4 16.22 18.94 18.18
CA ASN A 4 16.05 20.28 18.71
C ASN A 4 14.66 20.43 19.32
N GLU A 5 14.61 20.63 20.63
CA GLU A 5 13.37 20.77 21.41
C GLU A 5 12.46 21.86 20.84
N LYS A 6 13.00 23.00 20.39
CA LYS A 6 12.20 24.08 19.79
C LYS A 6 11.50 23.65 18.50
N ASN A 7 12.19 22.86 17.67
CA ASN A 7 11.60 22.34 16.44
C ASN A 7 10.54 21.28 16.75
N LEU A 8 10.74 20.49 17.80
CA LEU A 8 9.79 19.47 18.24
C LEU A 8 8.50 20.10 18.77
N CYS A 9 8.59 21.13 19.63
CA CYS A 9 7.42 21.88 20.09
C CYS A 9 6.68 22.52 18.93
N LEU A 10 7.41 23.17 18.01
CA LEU A 10 6.81 23.78 16.82
C LEU A 10 6.05 22.74 15.98
N PHE A 11 6.69 21.61 15.67
CA PHE A 11 6.06 20.53 14.93
C PHE A 11 4.81 19.99 15.65
N ALA A 12 4.86 19.83 16.97
CA ALA A 12 3.73 19.35 17.76
C ALA A 12 2.52 20.30 17.68
N SER A 13 2.72 21.61 17.61
CA SER A 13 1.64 22.60 17.57
C SER A 13 1.20 23.05 16.16
N THR A 14 2.00 22.85 15.10
CA THR A 14 1.68 23.35 13.74
C THR A 14 0.70 22.43 12.98
N PRO A 15 -0.52 22.87 12.59
CA PRO A 15 -1.45 22.06 11.78
C PRO A 15 -0.90 21.71 10.39
N PRO A 16 -1.43 20.66 9.72
CA PRO A 16 -2.49 19.75 10.18
C PRO A 16 -1.98 18.66 11.14
N SER A 17 -2.90 18.08 11.90
CA SER A 17 -2.69 16.86 12.69
C SER A 17 -3.56 15.72 12.15
N ASP A 18 -3.10 14.49 12.25
CA ASP A 18 -3.84 13.31 11.78
C ASP A 18 -5.03 13.00 12.70
N LEU A 19 -4.80 13.12 14.01
CA LEU A 19 -5.84 12.99 15.03
C LEU A 19 -5.47 13.81 16.27
N GLU A 20 -6.46 14.46 16.89
CA GLU A 20 -6.28 15.16 18.15
C GLU A 20 -7.50 14.95 19.06
N GLY A 21 -7.29 14.94 20.38
CA GLY A 21 -8.36 14.61 21.32
C GLY A 21 -7.88 14.38 22.75
N TYR A 22 -8.81 14.39 23.70
CA TYR A 22 -8.51 14.01 25.08
C TYR A 22 -8.49 12.49 25.23
N LEU A 23 -7.50 11.99 25.97
CA LEU A 23 -7.46 10.62 26.49
C LEU A 23 -7.00 10.67 27.95
N ASN A 24 -7.43 9.69 28.73
CA ASN A 24 -6.89 9.46 30.06
C ASN A 24 -5.67 8.56 29.93
N LYS A 25 -4.52 9.03 30.44
CA LYS A 25 -3.26 8.30 30.42
C LYS A 25 -2.92 7.80 31.82
N ARG A 26 -2.58 6.52 31.95
CA ARG A 26 -2.09 5.96 33.21
C ARG A 26 -0.66 6.43 33.49
N GLY A 27 -0.44 6.87 34.73
CA GLY A 27 0.88 7.18 35.26
C GLY A 27 1.74 5.92 35.39
N GLU A 28 3.04 6.04 35.13
CA GLU A 28 3.96 4.89 35.16
C GLU A 28 4.26 4.43 36.60
N VAL A 29 4.47 5.38 37.52
CA VAL A 29 4.83 5.09 38.93
C VAL A 29 3.59 4.96 39.81
N ASN A 30 2.75 5.99 39.84
CA ASN A 30 1.61 6.06 40.75
C ASN A 30 0.33 5.42 40.19
N LYS A 31 0.37 4.89 38.96
CA LYS A 31 -0.77 4.27 38.24
C LYS A 31 -2.05 5.12 38.19
N SER A 32 -1.97 6.41 38.48
CA SER A 32 -3.11 7.33 38.44
C SER A 32 -3.48 7.70 37.01
N TRP A 33 -4.76 7.85 36.73
CA TRP A 33 -5.25 8.31 35.44
C TRP A 33 -5.19 9.83 35.36
N GLN A 34 -4.58 10.34 34.29
CA GLN A 34 -4.43 11.78 34.04
C GLN A 34 -5.02 12.11 32.68
N ARG A 35 -5.96 13.06 32.63
CA ARG A 35 -6.52 13.54 31.36
C ARG A 35 -5.46 14.37 30.64
N ARG A 36 -5.11 13.98 29.42
CA ARG A 36 -4.11 14.65 28.58
C ARG A 36 -4.70 14.93 27.20
N TRP A 37 -4.30 16.04 26.61
CA TRP A 37 -4.61 16.33 25.21
C TRP A 37 -3.57 15.64 24.33
N PHE A 38 -3.99 14.72 23.47
CA PHE A 38 -3.12 13.99 22.55
C PHE A 38 -3.21 14.56 21.14
N VAL A 39 -2.09 14.57 20.44
CA VAL A 39 -1.97 14.99 19.04
C VAL A 39 -1.09 13.99 18.31
N LEU A 40 -1.66 13.31 17.32
CA LEU A 40 -0.96 12.41 16.41
C LEU A 40 -0.54 13.15 15.14
N LYS A 41 0.74 13.04 14.78
CA LYS A 41 1.33 13.55 13.55
C LYS A 41 2.35 12.56 12.98
N GLY A 42 2.04 11.98 11.84
CA GLY A 42 2.80 10.85 11.29
C GLY A 42 2.88 9.74 12.32
N ASN A 43 4.11 9.32 12.63
CA ASN A 43 4.41 8.31 13.65
C ASN A 43 4.71 8.88 15.05
N LEU A 44 4.43 10.17 15.29
CA LEU A 44 4.69 10.84 16.56
C LEU A 44 3.37 11.15 17.27
N LEU A 45 3.23 10.63 18.49
CA LEU A 45 2.12 10.91 19.38
C LEU A 45 2.56 11.83 20.51
N PHE A 46 2.16 13.09 20.42
CA PHE A 46 2.41 14.10 21.45
C PHE A 46 1.29 14.10 22.48
N TYR A 47 1.62 14.48 23.72
CA TYR A 47 0.61 14.76 24.72
C TYR A 47 0.94 16.00 25.55
N PHE A 48 -0.11 16.75 25.89
CA PHE A 48 -0.06 18.04 26.55
C PHE A 48 -0.91 18.04 27.83
N GLU A 49 -0.72 19.05 28.68
CA GLU A 49 -1.57 19.25 29.86
C GLU A 49 -2.99 19.56 29.39
N LYS A 50 -3.14 20.50 28.46
CA LYS A 50 -4.43 20.94 27.91
C LYS A 50 -4.35 21.22 26.41
N LYS A 51 -5.52 21.33 25.77
CA LYS A 51 -5.61 21.79 24.38
C LYS A 51 -5.09 23.23 24.26
N GLY A 52 -4.21 23.47 23.28
CA GLY A 52 -3.67 24.79 22.96
C GLY A 52 -2.31 25.09 23.62
N ASP A 53 -1.81 24.21 24.48
CA ASP A 53 -0.45 24.32 25.01
C ASP A 53 0.59 24.17 23.89
N LYS A 54 1.69 24.92 24.00
CA LYS A 54 2.77 24.92 23.01
C LYS A 54 3.82 23.86 23.28
N ASP A 55 4.03 23.55 24.56
CA ASP A 55 5.08 22.65 25.00
C ASP A 55 4.48 21.30 25.35
N PRO A 56 4.82 20.23 24.61
CA PRO A 56 4.35 18.90 24.93
C PRO A 56 4.99 18.41 26.24
N ILE A 57 4.20 17.72 27.05
CA ILE A 57 4.71 17.03 28.25
C ILE A 57 5.58 15.84 27.83
N GLY A 58 5.27 15.22 26.69
CA GLY A 58 6.10 14.19 26.11
C GLY A 58 5.69 13.82 24.70
N VAL A 59 6.56 13.02 24.09
CA VAL A 59 6.37 12.44 22.76
C VAL A 59 6.57 10.93 22.85
N ILE A 60 5.71 10.19 22.15
CA ILE A 60 5.79 8.75 21.96
C ILE A 60 6.03 8.51 20.47
N VAL A 61 7.13 7.84 20.14
CA VAL A 61 7.44 7.43 18.78
C VAL A 61 6.80 6.06 18.56
N LEU A 62 5.86 5.94 17.63
CA LEU A 62 5.04 4.74 17.42
C LEU A 62 5.74 3.67 16.56
N GLU A 63 7.07 3.63 16.59
CA GLU A 63 7.86 2.63 15.86
C GLU A 63 8.10 1.39 16.71
N GLY A 64 7.83 0.22 16.13
CA GLY A 64 8.03 -1.07 16.80
C GLY A 64 7.08 -1.34 17.98
N CYS A 65 5.93 -0.65 18.02
CA CYS A 65 4.88 -0.90 19.00
C CYS A 65 3.71 -1.70 18.43
N THR A 66 2.96 -2.39 19.30
CA THR A 66 1.61 -2.90 19.01
C THR A 66 0.57 -2.10 19.77
N ILE A 67 -0.64 -2.06 19.22
CA ILE A 67 -1.81 -1.47 19.86
C ILE A 67 -2.75 -2.62 20.23
N GLU A 68 -3.06 -2.76 21.51
CA GLU A 68 -3.84 -3.88 22.05
C GLU A 68 -4.99 -3.35 22.90
N LEU A 69 -6.08 -4.11 22.99
CA LEU A 69 -7.13 -3.82 23.95
C LEU A 69 -6.61 -4.07 25.37
N ALA A 70 -7.01 -3.23 26.33
CA ALA A 70 -6.67 -3.47 27.72
C ALA A 70 -7.53 -4.62 28.28
N GLU A 71 -6.91 -5.60 28.94
CA GLU A 71 -7.61 -6.77 29.50
C GLU A 71 -8.30 -6.47 30.84
N ASP A 72 -7.93 -5.38 31.53
CA ASP A 72 -8.21 -5.10 32.94
C ASP A 72 -9.68 -4.71 33.29
N GLY A 73 -10.66 -5.00 32.44
CA GLY A 73 -12.07 -4.69 32.70
C GLY A 73 -12.40 -3.19 32.73
N GLU A 74 -11.46 -2.34 32.29
CA GLU A 74 -11.64 -0.91 32.17
C GLU A 74 -12.29 -0.59 30.81
N ASN A 75 -13.48 0.02 30.84
CA ASN A 75 -14.22 0.34 29.63
C ASN A 75 -13.44 1.32 28.73
N TYR A 76 -13.37 1.00 27.43
CA TYR A 76 -12.80 1.83 26.37
C TYR A 76 -11.31 2.15 26.54
N CYS A 77 -10.56 1.21 27.10
CA CYS A 77 -9.13 1.31 27.32
C CYS A 77 -8.32 0.42 26.37
N PHE A 78 -7.14 0.90 26.00
CA PHE A 78 -6.20 0.22 25.13
C PHE A 78 -4.77 0.52 25.58
N GLN A 79 -3.80 -0.25 25.07
CA GLN A 79 -2.40 -0.12 25.41
C GLN A 79 -1.50 -0.03 24.18
N ILE A 80 -0.44 0.76 24.31
CA ILE A 80 0.67 0.84 23.35
C ILE A 80 1.84 0.07 23.95
N VAL A 81 2.17 -1.08 23.39
CA VAL A 81 3.19 -2.00 23.90
C VAL A 81 4.45 -1.93 23.04
N PHE A 82 5.59 -1.63 23.65
CA PHE A 82 6.89 -1.63 22.97
C PHE A 82 7.65 -2.92 23.27
N HIS A 83 8.10 -3.64 22.25
CA HIS A 83 8.80 -4.94 22.39
C HIS A 83 10.32 -4.81 22.50
N GLY A 84 10.81 -3.61 22.79
CA GLY A 84 12.25 -3.30 22.89
C GLY A 84 12.82 -3.51 24.29
N ILE A 85 14.09 -3.14 24.45
CA ILE A 85 14.89 -3.34 25.69
C ILE A 85 14.20 -2.82 26.97
N ASN A 86 13.35 -1.80 26.86
CA ASN A 86 12.67 -1.19 28.02
C ASN A 86 11.22 -1.67 28.24
N ASN A 87 10.68 -2.55 27.38
CA ASN A 87 9.30 -3.09 27.43
C ASN A 87 8.24 -2.09 27.92
N ARG A 88 8.31 -0.85 27.42
CA ARG A 88 7.47 0.23 27.94
C ARG A 88 6.03 0.03 27.45
N THR A 89 5.06 0.16 28.34
CA THR A 89 3.64 0.08 27.98
C THR A 89 2.89 1.33 28.42
N TYR A 90 2.17 1.96 27.50
CA TYR A 90 1.31 3.10 27.79
C TYR A 90 -0.14 2.65 27.80
N HIS A 91 -0.85 2.87 28.91
CA HIS A 91 -2.27 2.58 29.01
C HIS A 91 -3.05 3.87 28.81
N LEU A 92 -4.03 3.83 27.91
CA LEU A 92 -4.86 4.95 27.49
C LEU A 92 -6.33 4.56 27.52
N CYS A 93 -7.20 5.45 27.98
CA CYS A 93 -8.64 5.26 27.93
C CYS A 93 -9.32 6.45 27.26
N SER A 94 -10.34 6.16 26.46
CA SER A 94 -11.23 7.18 25.89
C SER A 94 -12.51 7.33 26.71
N GLU A 95 -13.33 8.30 26.34
CA GLU A 95 -14.64 8.54 26.94
C GLU A 95 -15.76 7.70 26.28
N SER A 96 -15.48 7.08 25.13
CA SER A 96 -16.44 6.27 24.37
C SER A 96 -15.76 5.22 23.51
N GLN A 97 -16.49 4.16 23.17
CA GLN A 97 -16.03 3.10 22.27
C GLN A 97 -15.60 3.65 20.90
N GLU A 98 -16.40 4.55 20.30
CA GLU A 98 -16.07 5.16 19.00
C GLU A 98 -14.72 5.91 19.04
N LEU A 99 -14.46 6.67 20.11
CA LEU A 99 -13.18 7.35 20.28
C LEU A 99 -12.03 6.37 20.47
N MET A 100 -12.23 5.30 21.25
CA MET A 100 -11.21 4.24 21.43
C MET A 100 -10.85 3.64 20.08
N GLU A 101 -11.85 3.18 19.32
CA GLU A 101 -11.66 2.57 18.01
C GLU A 101 -10.95 3.53 17.06
N LYS A 102 -11.38 4.80 17.00
CA LYS A 102 -10.75 5.84 16.18
C LYS A 102 -9.27 6.03 16.53
N TRP A 103 -8.93 6.08 17.83
CA TRP A 103 -7.56 6.22 18.29
C TRP A 103 -6.73 4.98 18.00
N MET A 104 -7.20 3.78 18.38
CA MET A 104 -6.49 2.54 18.13
C MET A 104 -6.17 2.35 16.65
N LYS A 105 -7.15 2.67 15.80
CA LYS A 105 -7.04 2.59 14.35
C LYS A 105 -5.97 3.55 13.81
N ALA A 106 -6.04 4.82 14.21
CA ALA A 106 -5.06 5.84 13.79
C ALA A 106 -3.63 5.47 14.24
N LEU A 107 -3.47 4.99 15.47
CA LEU A 107 -2.17 4.60 16.03
C LEU A 107 -1.60 3.35 15.34
N THR A 108 -2.45 2.38 14.99
CA THR A 108 -2.05 1.17 14.26
C THR A 108 -1.55 1.51 12.84
N CYS A 109 -2.16 2.51 12.20
CA CYS A 109 -1.77 2.95 10.86
C CYS A 109 -0.59 3.93 10.81
N ALA A 110 -0.12 4.42 11.96
CA ALA A 110 0.88 5.48 12.03
C ALA A 110 2.33 5.01 11.80
N GLY A 111 2.63 3.74 12.12
CA GLY A 111 3.99 3.20 12.09
C GLY A 111 4.47 2.73 10.71
N TYR A 112 5.79 2.56 10.57
CA TYR A 112 6.41 2.13 9.30
C TYR A 112 5.91 0.78 8.79
N GLU A 113 5.64 -0.18 9.68
CA GLU A 113 5.16 -1.52 9.29
C GLU A 113 3.83 -1.44 8.52
N TYR A 114 2.93 -0.53 8.91
CA TYR A 114 1.69 -0.31 8.16
C TYR A 114 1.97 0.24 6.75
N MET A 115 2.84 1.25 6.64
CA MET A 115 3.23 1.82 5.35
C MET A 115 3.85 0.76 4.44
N LYS A 116 4.71 -0.10 4.99
CA LYS A 116 5.36 -1.19 4.25
C LYS A 116 4.34 -2.22 3.74
N LEU A 117 3.38 -2.61 4.57
CA LEU A 117 2.28 -3.49 4.17
C LEU A 117 1.42 -2.86 3.07
N MET A 118 1.10 -1.58 3.22
CA MET A 118 0.35 -0.81 2.21
C MET A 118 1.10 -0.79 0.87
N VAL A 119 2.41 -0.52 0.87
CA VAL A 119 3.24 -0.51 -0.34
C VAL A 119 3.24 -1.88 -1.01
N ALA A 120 3.40 -2.96 -0.24
CA ALA A 120 3.39 -4.32 -0.78
C ALA A 120 2.04 -4.67 -1.43
N GLU A 121 0.92 -4.30 -0.79
CA GLU A 121 -0.42 -4.52 -1.32
C GLU A 121 -0.67 -3.70 -2.60
N LEU A 122 -0.28 -2.43 -2.62
CA LEU A 122 -0.41 -1.58 -3.80
C LEU A 122 0.44 -2.10 -4.97
N GLN A 123 1.65 -2.59 -4.70
CA GLN A 123 2.50 -3.22 -5.72
C GLN A 123 1.84 -4.47 -6.31
N ARG A 124 1.21 -5.31 -5.46
CA ARG A 124 0.44 -6.47 -5.91
C ARG A 124 -0.73 -6.07 -6.81
N GLN A 125 -1.49 -5.06 -6.41
CA GLN A 125 -2.61 -4.54 -7.20
C GLN A 125 -2.17 -3.98 -8.56
N LEU A 126 -1.03 -3.28 -8.62
CA LEU A 126 -0.47 -2.80 -9.88
C LEU A 126 -0.09 -3.95 -10.81
N GLY A 127 0.54 -5.01 -10.28
CA GLY A 127 0.89 -6.19 -11.07
C GLY A 127 -0.33 -6.88 -11.70
N GLU A 128 -1.42 -7.05 -10.95
CA GLU A 128 -2.66 -7.65 -11.46
C GLU A 128 -3.32 -6.80 -12.56
N LEU A 129 -3.19 -5.47 -12.51
CA LEU A 129 -3.76 -4.57 -13.52
C LEU A 129 -2.98 -4.65 -14.84
N ASP A 130 -1.65 -4.75 -14.78
CA ASP A 130 -0.80 -4.89 -15.97
C ASP A 130 -1.06 -6.21 -16.72
N GLU A 131 -1.28 -7.30 -15.98
CA GLU A 131 -1.65 -8.61 -16.55
C GLU A 131 -3.02 -8.55 -17.26
N LYS A 132 -4.03 -7.98 -16.60
CA LYS A 132 -5.39 -7.83 -17.18
C LYS A 132 -5.38 -6.93 -18.42
N ASN A 133 -4.57 -5.89 -18.44
CA ASN A 133 -4.43 -5.01 -19.61
C ASN A 133 -3.78 -5.76 -20.79
N THR A 134 -2.76 -6.58 -20.52
CA THR A 134 -2.08 -7.39 -21.55
C THR A 134 -3.01 -8.44 -22.19
N GLU A 135 -3.87 -9.09 -21.40
CA GLU A 135 -4.88 -10.03 -21.90
C GLU A 135 -5.94 -9.36 -22.79
N SER A 136 -6.35 -8.13 -22.45
CA SER A 136 -7.33 -7.36 -23.24
C SER A 136 -6.78 -6.88 -24.60
N VAL A 137 -5.47 -6.60 -24.67
CA VAL A 137 -4.77 -6.26 -25.92
C VAL A 137 -4.57 -7.50 -26.80
N ALA A 138 -4.28 -8.66 -26.20
CA ALA A 138 -4.17 -9.92 -26.94
C ALA A 138 -5.50 -10.32 -27.60
N GLN A 139 -6.64 -10.11 -26.94
CA GLN A 139 -7.96 -10.43 -27.51
C GLN A 139 -8.37 -9.50 -28.68
N THR A 140 -7.98 -8.22 -28.65
CA THR A 140 -8.29 -7.26 -29.73
C THR A 140 -7.40 -7.41 -30.98
N SER A 141 -6.23 -8.04 -30.85
CA SER A 141 -5.34 -8.32 -31.99
C SER A 141 -5.79 -9.49 -32.90
N SER A 142 -6.90 -10.17 -32.58
CA SER A 142 -7.40 -11.33 -33.33
C SER A 142 -8.37 -11.01 -34.49
N ILE A 143 -8.58 -9.73 -34.83
CA ILE A 143 -9.33 -9.33 -36.03
C ILE A 143 -8.37 -8.75 -37.07
N THR A 144 -7.65 -9.62 -37.79
CA THR A 144 -7.04 -9.22 -39.06
C THR A 144 -8.16 -8.98 -40.08
N PRO A 145 -8.31 -7.77 -40.68
CA PRO A 145 -9.24 -7.60 -41.79
C PRO A 145 -8.77 -8.47 -42.96
N LYS A 146 -9.57 -9.48 -43.30
CA LYS A 146 -9.29 -10.37 -44.42
C LYS A 146 -9.42 -9.55 -45.71
N PRO A 147 -8.35 -9.38 -46.52
CA PRO A 147 -8.46 -8.64 -47.77
C PRO A 147 -9.46 -9.35 -48.70
N PRO A 148 -10.29 -8.59 -49.45
CA PRO A 148 -11.28 -9.18 -50.35
C PRO A 148 -10.61 -10.08 -51.39
N PRO A 149 -11.29 -11.14 -51.87
CA PRO A 149 -10.72 -12.10 -52.79
C PRO A 149 -10.26 -11.39 -54.08
N ARG A 150 -8.96 -11.45 -54.35
CA ARG A 150 -8.35 -10.88 -55.55
C ARG A 150 -8.83 -11.66 -56.77
N ARG A 151 -9.73 -11.07 -57.56
CA ARG A 151 -10.14 -11.63 -58.85
C ARG A 151 -8.91 -11.78 -59.75
N GLN A 152 -8.67 -12.98 -60.23
CA GLN A 152 -7.54 -13.28 -61.10
C GLN A 152 -7.79 -12.66 -62.48
N ASN A 153 -6.86 -11.81 -62.92
CA ASN A 153 -7.01 -11.05 -64.15
C ASN A 153 -6.86 -12.00 -65.36
N PRO A 154 -7.84 -12.08 -66.28
CA PRO A 154 -7.89 -13.12 -67.33
C PRO A 154 -6.79 -12.99 -68.40
N PHE A 155 -5.98 -11.94 -68.36
CA PHE A 155 -4.86 -11.72 -69.28
C PHE A 155 -3.53 -12.33 -68.81
N ASN A 156 -3.45 -12.90 -67.61
CA ASN A 156 -2.22 -13.53 -67.12
C ASN A 156 -2.21 -15.03 -67.45
N ARG A 157 -1.96 -15.37 -68.72
CA ARG A 157 -1.78 -16.75 -69.20
C ARG A 157 -0.29 -17.10 -69.14
N VAL A 158 0.10 -18.02 -68.26
CA VAL A 158 1.47 -18.56 -68.19
C VAL A 158 1.73 -19.41 -69.43
N ALA A 159 2.87 -19.18 -70.10
CA ALA A 159 3.32 -19.94 -71.27
C ALA A 159 3.81 -21.37 -70.89
N PRO A 160 3.84 -22.36 -71.80
CA PRO A 160 4.18 -23.75 -71.49
C PRO A 160 5.69 -23.98 -71.26
N PRO A 161 6.09 -25.06 -70.57
CA PRO A 161 7.48 -25.31 -70.18
C PRO A 161 8.30 -26.02 -71.27
N VAL A 162 9.62 -25.83 -71.24
CA VAL A 162 10.63 -26.46 -72.11
C VAL A 162 11.44 -27.48 -71.29
N PRO A 163 11.83 -28.67 -71.81
CA PRO A 163 12.40 -29.75 -71.01
C PRO A 163 13.95 -29.71 -70.85
N SER A 164 14.40 -30.32 -69.75
CA SER A 164 15.78 -30.48 -69.26
C SER A 164 16.62 -31.52 -70.01
N PRO A 165 17.96 -31.54 -69.80
CA PRO A 165 18.68 -32.82 -69.72
C PRO A 165 19.73 -32.93 -68.57
N THR A 166 19.65 -34.10 -67.92
CA THR A 166 20.67 -35.10 -67.53
C THR A 166 22.02 -34.75 -66.83
N THR A 167 22.25 -35.52 -65.75
CA THR A 167 23.38 -35.79 -64.82
C THR A 167 24.69 -36.29 -65.52
N PRO A 168 25.87 -36.60 -64.85
CA PRO A 168 26.03 -37.18 -63.48
C PRO A 168 27.34 -37.00 -62.64
N SER A 169 27.19 -37.43 -61.37
CA SER A 169 28.12 -38.15 -60.45
C SER A 169 29.50 -37.60 -60.01
N LYS A 170 29.71 -37.50 -58.69
CA LYS A 170 30.63 -38.38 -57.91
C LYS A 170 30.51 -38.20 -56.38
N ALA A 171 30.87 -39.26 -55.68
CA ALA A 171 30.58 -39.63 -54.29
C ALA A 171 31.66 -39.20 -53.28
N CYS A 172 31.48 -39.70 -52.03
CA CYS A 172 32.42 -39.88 -50.91
C CYS A 172 32.33 -38.81 -49.79
N HIS A 173 32.22 -39.05 -48.47
CA HIS A 173 32.41 -40.23 -47.60
C HIS A 173 31.69 -40.05 -46.22
N SER A 174 31.19 -41.17 -45.69
CA SER A 174 31.09 -41.65 -44.28
C SER A 174 30.74 -40.75 -43.07
N SER A 175 29.66 -41.14 -42.38
CA SER A 175 29.34 -41.01 -40.92
C SER A 175 30.25 -41.94 -40.05
N PRO A 176 30.04 -42.21 -38.73
CA PRO A 176 28.99 -41.76 -37.76
C PRO A 176 29.46 -41.48 -36.31
N ALA A 177 28.56 -40.98 -35.44
CA ALA A 177 28.24 -41.56 -34.10
C ALA A 177 27.32 -40.64 -33.25
N GLU A 178 26.18 -41.18 -32.78
CA GLU A 178 25.56 -40.81 -31.49
C GLU A 178 26.07 -41.78 -30.39
N PRO A 179 25.84 -41.55 -29.08
CA PRO A 179 24.57 -41.98 -28.47
C PRO A 179 24.02 -41.08 -27.33
N SER A 180 22.86 -41.52 -26.83
CA SER A 180 21.93 -40.98 -25.83
C SER A 180 22.45 -40.74 -24.40
N SER A 181 21.67 -39.98 -23.61
CA SER A 181 20.99 -40.44 -22.36
C SER A 181 21.08 -39.49 -21.15
N SER A 182 19.90 -39.09 -20.67
CA SER A 182 19.39 -39.08 -19.27
C SER A 182 20.03 -38.25 -18.13
N ALA A 183 19.11 -37.57 -17.43
CA ALA A 183 18.90 -37.52 -15.98
C ALA A 183 19.53 -36.39 -15.10
N GLU A 184 18.59 -35.63 -14.51
CA GLU A 184 18.48 -35.19 -13.10
C GLU A 184 19.53 -34.27 -12.45
N ALA A 185 19.05 -33.11 -11.96
CA ALA A 185 19.21 -32.70 -10.57
C ALA A 185 18.21 -31.59 -10.19
N SER A 186 17.21 -31.95 -9.39
CA SER A 186 16.35 -31.04 -8.62
C SER A 186 17.16 -30.25 -7.59
N SER A 187 16.89 -28.96 -7.45
CA SER A 187 17.19 -28.20 -6.23
C SER A 187 15.88 -27.63 -5.69
N GLY A 188 15.40 -28.24 -4.60
CA GLY A 188 14.20 -27.84 -3.90
C GLY A 188 14.47 -26.66 -2.97
N TYR A 189 13.67 -25.62 -3.08
CA TYR A 189 13.47 -24.65 -2.01
C TYR A 189 12.21 -25.05 -1.24
N HIS A 190 12.39 -25.43 0.02
CA HIS A 190 11.30 -25.63 0.97
C HIS A 190 10.66 -24.28 1.32
N GLN A 191 9.41 -24.07 0.92
CA GLN A 191 8.53 -23.08 1.53
C GLN A 191 7.97 -23.66 2.83
N ASN A 192 8.39 -23.09 3.96
CA ASN A 192 7.74 -23.30 5.25
C ASN A 192 6.41 -22.55 5.25
N SER A 193 5.33 -23.33 5.27
CA SER A 193 3.98 -22.90 5.60
C SER A 193 3.92 -22.52 7.07
N ILE A 194 3.67 -21.25 7.37
CA ILE A 194 3.23 -20.80 8.70
C ILE A 194 1.82 -20.24 8.54
N GLN A 195 0.88 -20.88 9.23
CA GLN A 195 -0.53 -20.50 9.34
C GLN A 195 -0.67 -19.01 9.68
N SER A 196 -1.22 -18.24 8.74
CA SER A 196 -1.59 -16.83 8.90
C SER A 196 -3.05 -16.69 8.49
N THR A 197 -3.98 -16.97 9.40
CA THR A 197 -5.43 -16.93 9.06
C THR A 197 -6.27 -16.08 9.99
N GLU A 198 -5.70 -15.46 11.03
CA GLU A 198 -6.45 -14.55 11.92
C GLU A 198 -6.09 -13.06 11.72
N THR A 199 -4.86 -12.75 11.32
CA THR A 199 -4.42 -11.38 11.07
C THR A 199 -5.02 -10.80 9.77
N ASP A 200 -5.14 -11.61 8.72
CA ASP A 200 -5.59 -11.15 7.39
C ASP A 200 -7.02 -10.57 7.40
N GLY A 201 -7.92 -11.10 8.23
CA GLY A 201 -9.28 -10.59 8.36
C GLY A 201 -9.37 -9.24 9.06
N PHE A 202 -8.56 -9.06 10.11
CA PHE A 202 -8.50 -7.81 10.87
C PHE A 202 -7.92 -6.66 10.02
N PHE A 203 -6.82 -6.93 9.31
CA PHE A 203 -6.17 -5.94 8.47
C PHE A 203 -6.98 -5.58 7.21
N LYS A 204 -7.67 -6.55 6.60
CA LYS A 204 -8.58 -6.27 5.48
C LYS A 204 -9.75 -5.38 5.89
N SER A 205 -10.29 -5.56 7.10
CA SER A 205 -11.36 -4.72 7.66
C SER A 205 -10.90 -3.28 7.91
N ILE A 206 -9.74 -3.08 8.55
CA ILE A 206 -9.15 -1.75 8.77
C ILE A 206 -8.89 -1.04 7.43
N HIS A 207 -8.35 -1.79 6.44
CA HIS A 207 -8.04 -1.28 5.10
C HIS A 207 -9.29 -0.92 4.31
N GLU A 208 -10.34 -1.73 4.37
CA GLU A 208 -11.57 -1.51 3.63
C GLU A 208 -12.36 -0.31 4.17
N GLU A 209 -12.31 -0.07 5.48
CA GLU A 209 -13.05 1.02 6.13
C GLU A 209 -12.29 2.36 6.11
N LEU A 210 -10.96 2.38 6.32
CA LEU A 210 -10.18 3.63 6.25
C LEU A 210 -9.53 3.91 4.91
N GLY A 211 -9.07 2.90 4.19
CA GLY A 211 -8.45 3.11 2.88
C GLY A 211 -9.41 3.82 1.95
N LYS A 212 -10.70 3.43 1.97
CA LYS A 212 -11.76 4.10 1.20
C LYS A 212 -12.06 5.50 1.74
N SER A 213 -12.22 5.67 3.05
CA SER A 213 -12.57 6.97 3.67
C SER A 213 -11.45 8.01 3.52
N PHE A 214 -10.19 7.62 3.74
CA PHE A 214 -9.02 8.50 3.60
C PHE A 214 -8.78 8.89 2.14
N VAL A 215 -8.90 7.95 1.20
CA VAL A 215 -8.79 8.24 -0.24
C VAL A 215 -9.96 9.09 -0.73
N GLN A 216 -11.18 8.85 -0.25
CA GLN A 216 -12.35 9.69 -0.56
C GLN A 216 -12.20 11.10 0.00
N GLU A 217 -11.72 11.26 1.23
CA GLU A 217 -11.47 12.56 1.86
C GLU A 217 -10.36 13.34 1.15
N MET A 218 -9.28 12.66 0.76
CA MET A 218 -8.20 13.27 -0.04
C MET A 218 -8.70 13.68 -1.43
N ASN A 219 -9.55 12.87 -2.07
CA ASN A 219 -10.14 13.20 -3.37
C ASN A 219 -11.16 14.34 -3.25
N ARG A 220 -11.93 14.41 -2.16
CA ARG A 220 -12.86 15.50 -1.86
C ARG A 220 -12.14 16.85 -1.72
N ARG A 221 -11.03 16.87 -0.99
CA ARG A 221 -10.18 18.07 -0.84
C ARG A 221 -9.58 18.52 -2.16
N LYS A 222 -9.20 17.59 -3.04
CA LYS A 222 -8.73 17.91 -4.41
C LYS A 222 -9.83 18.54 -5.28
N THR A 223 -11.10 18.16 -5.12
CA THR A 223 -12.21 18.79 -5.86
C THR A 223 -12.62 20.18 -5.31
N GLU A 224 -12.40 20.44 -4.03
CA GLU A 224 -12.67 21.75 -3.38
C GLU A 224 -11.60 22.81 -3.71
N GLU A 225 -10.34 22.40 -3.91
CA GLU A 225 -9.27 23.30 -4.39
C GLU A 225 -9.43 23.73 -5.86
N VAL A 226 -10.16 22.95 -6.66
CA VAL A 226 -10.39 23.26 -8.09
C VAL A 226 -11.57 24.22 -8.27
N THR A 227 -12.58 24.18 -7.40
CA THR A 227 -13.79 25.02 -7.49
C THR A 227 -13.60 26.44 -6.96
N THR A 228 -12.55 26.69 -6.17
CA THR A 228 -12.25 28.02 -5.61
C THR A 228 -11.38 28.90 -6.51
N LYS A 229 -10.96 28.43 -7.69
CA LYS A 229 -10.10 29.18 -8.64
C LYS A 229 -10.82 29.76 -9.87
N THR A 230 -12.13 29.60 -9.98
CA THR A 230 -12.91 30.15 -11.09
C THR A 230 -14.13 30.87 -10.56
N ASP A 231 -13.95 32.12 -10.13
CA ASP A 231 -15.03 33.10 -10.21
C ASP A 231 -14.44 34.49 -10.54
N PRO A 232 -14.72 35.06 -11.73
CA PRO A 232 -14.26 36.39 -12.10
C PRO A 232 -15.11 37.46 -11.40
N SER A 233 -14.45 38.40 -10.73
CA SER A 233 -15.08 39.54 -10.05
C SER A 233 -16.01 40.33 -10.97
N PRO A 234 -17.21 40.75 -10.52
CA PRO A 234 -18.06 41.62 -11.32
C PRO A 234 -17.52 43.06 -11.32
N LEU A 235 -17.49 43.63 -12.52
CA LEU A 235 -17.22 45.03 -12.82
C LEU A 235 -18.16 45.96 -12.03
N ILE A 236 -17.56 46.97 -11.42
CA ILE A 236 -18.23 48.12 -10.82
C ILE A 236 -18.49 49.11 -11.96
N ASP A 237 -19.75 49.30 -12.34
CA ASP A 237 -20.15 50.43 -13.20
C ASP A 237 -20.69 51.58 -12.33
N LEU A 238 -20.24 52.78 -12.72
CA LEU A 238 -20.48 54.11 -12.13
C LEU A 238 -21.93 54.59 -12.26
#